data_AF-A0A3B0K9K8-F1
#
_entry.id   AF-A0A3B0K9K8-F1
#
_cell.length_a   1.000
_cell.length_b   1.000
_cell.length_c   1.000
_cell.angle_alpha   90.00
_cell.angle_beta   90.00
_cell.angle_gamma   90.00
#
_symmetry.space_group_name_H-M   'P 1'
#
loop_
_entity.id
_entity.type
_entity.pdbx_description
1 polymer ?
#
loop_
_entity_poly.entity_id
_entity_poly.type
_entity_poly.pdbx_seq_one_letter_code
_entity_poly.pdbx_strand_id
1 'polypeptide(L)'
;MHKAEIINLHGLRKVYPYFFTFTTFTKGRWVGEKILDVFAREFRAHPAEEYQRSIETGKLTVNYEKVPSDYRLKHNDLLSNVVHRHEVPVSLQSIAIVHMDEDIVVVNKPASIPVHPCGRYRHNTVVFILAKSHNLKNLRTIHRLDRLTSGLLIFGRTSTKARELEQQIRNRQVQKEYVCRVEGRFPDGIIECNEPIQVVSYKIGVCRVSPNGKDCKTTFQRISEVGDCSIVLCKPLTGRMHQIRVHLQYLGYPIVNDPLYNHEVFGPLKGRGGDIGGKSDDQLINNLIKIHNAENWLGMEEGGILPIANPIKCEVKNSRENESLTEIEAQQTKLKSTVDSITDVGHEEPIDPFDPTKTTFDPFCHECKVNYRDPNAKDLIMYLHAWKYKGVDWDYKTELPNWACKELIDYDTL
;
A
#
# COMPACT_ATOMS: atom_id res chain seq x y z
N MET A 1 -20.41 8.09 16.01
CA MET A 1 -19.51 7.29 15.15
C MET A 1 -20.34 6.23 14.46
N HIS A 2 -20.59 6.35 13.15
CA HIS A 2 -21.18 5.24 12.39
C HIS A 2 -20.28 4.01 12.54
N LYS A 3 -20.87 2.88 12.93
CA LYS A 3 -20.18 1.58 12.89
C LYS A 3 -20.09 1.24 11.40
N ALA A 4 -18.90 1.32 10.80
CA ALA A 4 -18.73 0.80 9.45
C ALA A 4 -19.06 -0.70 9.46
N GLU A 5 -19.92 -1.10 8.53
CA GLU A 5 -20.30 -2.50 8.35
C GLU A 5 -19.21 -3.23 7.56
N ILE A 6 -19.08 -4.53 7.82
CA ILE A 6 -18.03 -5.38 7.25
C ILE A 6 -18.67 -6.62 6.66
N ILE A 7 -18.25 -6.99 5.46
CA ILE A 7 -18.62 -8.26 4.81
C ILE A 7 -17.38 -9.09 4.54
N ASN A 8 -17.61 -10.40 4.53
CA ASN A 8 -16.61 -11.40 4.19
C ASN A 8 -17.05 -12.03 2.87
N LEU A 9 -16.27 -11.85 1.81
CA LEU A 9 -16.60 -12.35 0.49
C LEU A 9 -15.33 -12.81 -0.21
N HIS A 10 -15.36 -14.00 -0.80
CA HIS A 10 -14.24 -14.59 -1.56
C HIS A 10 -12.89 -14.59 -0.80
N GLY A 11 -12.91 -14.86 0.52
CA GLY A 11 -11.71 -14.85 1.36
C GLY A 11 -11.16 -13.46 1.69
N LEU A 12 -11.88 -12.40 1.31
CA LEU A 12 -11.55 -11.01 1.60
C LEU A 12 -12.45 -10.43 2.69
N ARG A 13 -11.85 -9.56 3.48
CA ARG A 13 -12.54 -8.66 4.41
C ARG A 13 -12.75 -7.31 3.73
N LYS A 14 -14.01 -6.97 3.45
CA LYS A 14 -14.40 -5.68 2.84
C LYS A 14 -15.18 -4.82 3.82
N VAL A 15 -15.04 -3.51 3.71
CA VAL A 15 -15.70 -2.52 4.56
C VAL A 15 -16.66 -1.72 3.69
N TYR A 16 -17.93 -1.64 4.08
CA TYR A 16 -18.90 -0.79 3.39
C TYR A 16 -18.38 0.65 3.34
N PRO A 17 -18.54 1.37 2.22
CA PRO A 17 -18.18 2.77 2.15
C PRO A 17 -18.87 3.60 3.23
N TYR A 18 -18.15 4.55 3.83
CA TYR A 18 -18.64 5.34 4.96
C TYR A 18 -18.09 6.77 4.97
N PHE A 19 -18.86 7.70 5.54
CA PHE A 19 -18.36 9.05 5.81
C PHE A 19 -17.48 9.08 7.05
N PHE A 20 -16.36 9.79 6.95
CA PHE A 20 -15.41 9.97 8.03
C PHE A 20 -14.92 11.41 8.11
N THR A 21 -14.89 11.95 9.32
CA THR A 21 -14.39 13.30 9.58
C THR A 21 -12.96 13.24 10.08
N PHE A 22 -12.04 13.79 9.30
CA PHE A 22 -10.70 14.11 9.76
C PHE A 22 -10.69 15.45 10.49
N THR A 23 -10.01 15.51 11.63
CA THR A 23 -9.80 16.76 12.34
C THR A 23 -8.32 16.98 12.63
N THR A 24 -7.89 18.23 12.54
CA THR A 24 -6.56 18.66 12.96
C THR A 24 -6.60 20.13 13.34
N PHE A 25 -5.77 20.54 14.27
CA PHE A 25 -5.51 21.96 14.49
C PHE A 25 -4.52 22.49 13.46
N THR A 26 -4.63 23.78 13.15
CA THR A 26 -3.67 24.50 12.31
C THR A 26 -2.28 24.42 12.93
N LYS A 27 -1.33 23.88 12.17
CA LYS A 27 0.08 23.80 12.56
C LYS A 27 0.75 25.16 12.38
N GLY A 28 1.77 25.47 13.17
CA GLY A 28 2.47 26.76 13.12
C GLY A 28 2.93 27.15 11.71
N ARG A 29 3.41 26.19 10.92
CA ARG A 29 3.85 26.42 9.53
C ARG A 29 2.72 26.81 8.56
N TRP A 30 1.46 26.55 8.89
CA TRP A 30 0.29 26.83 8.04
C TRP A 30 -0.34 28.19 8.33
N VAL A 31 0.04 28.84 9.42
CA VAL A 31 -0.58 30.10 9.86
C VAL A 31 -0.33 31.18 8.79
N GLY A 32 -1.40 31.86 8.37
CA GLY A 32 -1.37 32.88 7.34
C GLY A 32 -1.44 32.35 5.90
N GLU A 33 -1.23 31.05 5.67
CA GLU A 33 -1.42 30.43 4.36
C GLU A 33 -2.91 30.21 4.06
N LYS A 34 -3.27 30.18 2.76
CA LYS A 34 -4.64 29.88 2.35
C LYS A 34 -4.95 28.41 2.63
N ILE A 35 -6.18 28.15 3.09
CA ILE A 35 -6.65 26.79 3.37
C ILE A 35 -6.49 25.86 2.15
N LEU A 36 -6.83 26.33 0.95
CA LEU A 36 -6.72 25.52 -0.27
C LEU A 36 -5.27 25.13 -0.57
N ASP A 37 -4.33 26.08 -0.49
CA ASP A 37 -2.90 25.85 -0.76
C ASP A 37 -2.32 24.84 0.24
N VAL A 38 -2.69 24.96 1.52
CA VAL A 38 -2.28 24.02 2.56
C VAL A 38 -2.84 22.62 2.28
N PHE A 39 -4.13 22.52 1.94
CA PHE A 39 -4.75 21.23 1.66
C PHE A 39 -4.15 20.53 0.44
N ALA A 40 -4.00 21.24 -0.68
CA ALA A 40 -3.35 20.72 -1.88
C ALA A 40 -1.90 20.26 -1.61
N ARG A 41 -1.14 21.03 -0.82
CA ARG A 41 0.28 20.74 -0.57
C ARG A 41 0.52 19.63 0.45
N GLU A 42 -0.28 19.57 1.52
CA GLU A 42 -0.03 18.69 2.68
C GLU A 42 -0.89 17.43 2.65
N PHE A 43 -2.14 17.55 2.21
CA PHE A 43 -3.11 16.46 2.19
C PHE A 43 -3.28 16.00 0.77
N ARG A 44 -2.37 15.18 0.27
CA ARG A 44 -2.33 14.86 -1.17
C ARG A 44 -3.30 13.76 -1.59
N ALA A 45 -4.24 13.35 -0.74
CA ALA A 45 -5.16 12.26 -1.04
C ALA A 45 -6.07 12.55 -2.25
N HIS A 46 -6.33 13.83 -2.52
CA HIS A 46 -7.20 14.31 -3.57
C HIS A 46 -6.54 15.50 -4.29
N PRO A 47 -6.89 15.77 -5.56
CA PRO A 47 -6.39 16.94 -6.27
C PRO A 47 -6.97 18.24 -5.69
N ALA A 48 -6.30 19.37 -5.96
CA ALA A 48 -6.66 20.68 -5.41
C ALA A 48 -8.13 21.06 -5.68
N GLU A 49 -8.66 20.71 -6.85
CA GLU A 49 -10.04 20.99 -7.26
C GLU A 49 -11.07 20.30 -6.36
N GLU A 50 -10.73 19.11 -5.85
CA GLU A 50 -11.59 18.38 -4.91
C GLU A 50 -11.60 19.03 -3.51
N TYR A 51 -10.47 19.60 -3.07
CA TYR A 51 -10.43 20.39 -1.84
C TYR A 51 -11.18 21.71 -1.98
N GLN A 52 -11.02 22.39 -3.12
CA GLN A 52 -11.78 23.61 -3.41
C GLN A 52 -13.28 23.34 -3.30
N ARG A 53 -13.77 22.30 -3.99
CA ARG A 53 -15.17 21.88 -3.90
C ARG A 53 -15.58 21.53 -2.47
N SER A 54 -14.71 20.86 -1.71
CA SER A 54 -14.99 20.50 -0.31
C SER A 54 -15.17 21.73 0.59
N ILE A 55 -14.40 22.79 0.35
CA ILE A 55 -14.56 24.10 1.03
C ILE A 55 -15.89 24.75 0.63
N GLU A 56 -16.15 24.83 -0.67
CA GLU A 56 -17.34 25.46 -1.23
C GLU A 56 -18.65 24.74 -0.83
N THR A 57 -18.60 23.43 -0.62
CA THR A 57 -19.76 22.63 -0.17
C THR A 57 -19.86 22.52 1.35
N GLY A 58 -18.91 23.06 2.11
CA GLY A 58 -18.90 23.00 3.58
C GLY A 58 -18.53 21.62 4.16
N LYS A 59 -17.96 20.71 3.35
CA LYS A 59 -17.37 19.45 3.84
C LYS A 59 -16.01 19.69 4.52
N LEU A 60 -15.29 20.71 4.08
CA LEU A 60 -14.09 21.22 4.73
C LEU A 60 -14.40 22.54 5.45
N THR A 61 -14.35 22.52 6.78
CA THR A 61 -14.70 23.65 7.65
C THR A 61 -13.56 24.06 8.56
N VAL A 62 -13.63 25.30 9.04
CA VAL A 62 -12.74 25.87 10.05
C VAL A 62 -13.59 26.24 11.25
N ASN A 63 -13.28 25.68 12.42
CA ASN A 63 -14.06 25.86 13.64
C ASN A 63 -15.55 25.51 13.45
N TYR A 64 -15.81 24.46 12.67
CA TYR A 64 -17.15 23.98 12.27
C TYR A 64 -17.94 24.90 11.33
N GLU A 65 -17.36 26.03 10.91
CA GLU A 65 -17.99 26.98 10.01
C GLU A 65 -17.43 26.88 8.59
N LYS A 66 -18.28 27.16 7.61
CA LYS A 66 -17.87 27.26 6.20
C LYS A 66 -17.04 28.54 6.00
N VAL A 67 -15.93 28.43 5.28
CA VAL A 67 -15.03 29.54 4.98
C VAL A 67 -14.82 29.68 3.46
N PRO A 68 -14.39 30.85 2.96
CA PRO A 68 -13.99 30.99 1.56
C PRO A 68 -12.67 30.22 1.27
N SER A 69 -12.43 29.87 0.00
CA SER A 69 -11.25 29.09 -0.41
C SER A 69 -9.92 29.82 -0.19
N ASP A 70 -9.94 31.15 -0.13
CA ASP A 70 -8.81 32.01 0.17
C ASP A 70 -8.65 32.33 1.66
N TYR A 71 -9.46 31.72 2.54
CA TYR A 71 -9.34 31.88 3.98
C TYR A 71 -7.93 31.58 4.45
N ARG A 72 -7.34 32.54 5.19
CA ARG A 72 -6.00 32.41 5.76
C ARG A 72 -6.09 31.80 7.15
N LEU A 73 -5.45 30.65 7.31
CA LEU A 73 -5.49 29.87 8.54
C LEU A 73 -4.89 30.64 9.72
N LYS A 74 -5.57 30.59 10.87
CA LYS A 74 -5.14 31.22 12.12
C LYS A 74 -4.61 30.18 13.09
N HIS A 75 -3.83 30.66 14.05
CA HIS A 75 -3.37 29.81 15.14
C HIS A 75 -4.55 29.18 15.88
N ASN A 76 -4.45 27.88 16.18
CA ASN A 76 -5.47 27.07 16.85
C ASN A 76 -6.81 26.91 16.12
N ASP A 77 -6.93 27.30 14.84
CA ASP A 77 -8.09 26.91 14.05
C ASP A 77 -8.24 25.39 14.00
N LEU A 78 -9.46 24.90 14.23
CA LEU A 78 -9.81 23.50 14.09
C LEU A 78 -10.29 23.24 12.66
N LEU A 79 -9.49 22.51 11.90
CA LEU A 79 -9.82 22.08 10.54
C LEU A 79 -10.58 20.76 10.62
N SER A 80 -11.73 20.68 9.96
CA SER A 80 -12.56 19.47 9.90
C SER A 80 -12.90 19.15 8.45
N ASN A 81 -12.52 17.97 7.97
CA ASN A 81 -12.76 17.52 6.61
C ASN A 81 -13.60 16.22 6.61
N VAL A 82 -14.82 16.27 6.08
CA VAL A 82 -15.68 15.11 5.89
C VAL A 82 -15.39 14.49 4.53
N VAL A 83 -14.90 13.24 4.53
CA VAL A 83 -14.61 12.48 3.33
C VAL A 83 -15.45 11.21 3.26
N HIS A 84 -15.81 10.80 2.05
CA HIS A 84 -16.39 9.48 1.80
C HIS A 84 -15.26 8.48 1.57
N ARG A 85 -15.18 7.43 2.39
CA ARG A 85 -14.05 6.49 2.41
C ARG A 85 -14.40 5.15 1.80
N HIS A 86 -13.49 4.67 0.96
CA HIS A 86 -13.47 3.31 0.42
C HIS A 86 -12.17 2.62 0.82
N GLU A 87 -12.26 1.65 1.73
CA GLU A 87 -11.08 0.88 2.16
C GLU A 87 -10.78 -0.23 1.17
N VAL A 88 -9.50 -0.44 0.90
CA VAL A 88 -9.05 -1.56 0.06
C VAL A 88 -9.31 -2.88 0.80
N PRO A 89 -9.83 -3.93 0.12
CA PRO A 89 -9.97 -5.26 0.70
C PRO A 89 -8.64 -5.81 1.25
N VAL A 90 -8.73 -6.57 2.34
CA VAL A 90 -7.58 -7.27 2.93
C VAL A 90 -7.95 -8.74 3.14
N SER A 91 -6.94 -9.57 3.44
CA SER A 91 -7.16 -10.97 3.80
C SER A 91 -8.15 -11.11 4.97
N LEU A 92 -9.03 -12.10 4.87
CA LEU A 92 -9.94 -12.50 5.95
C LEU A 92 -9.25 -13.32 7.06
N GLN A 93 -7.97 -13.67 6.90
CA GLN A 93 -7.26 -14.49 7.87
C GLN A 93 -7.32 -13.89 9.29
N SER A 94 -7.59 -14.77 10.27
CA SER A 94 -7.66 -14.37 11.67
C SER A 94 -6.28 -13.94 12.19
N ILE A 95 -6.28 -12.97 13.11
CA ILE A 95 -5.06 -12.51 13.77
C ILE A 95 -4.86 -13.39 15.01
N ALA A 96 -3.95 -14.36 14.94
CA ALA A 96 -3.71 -15.27 16.05
C ALA A 96 -3.00 -14.55 17.21
N ILE A 97 -3.47 -14.75 18.43
CA ILE A 97 -2.81 -14.28 19.65
C ILE A 97 -1.74 -15.30 20.03
N VAL A 98 -0.47 -14.88 20.00
CA VAL A 98 0.68 -15.70 20.38
C VAL A 98 0.89 -15.66 21.89
N HIS A 99 0.71 -14.48 22.49
CA HIS A 99 0.80 -14.26 23.93
C HIS A 99 -0.08 -13.09 24.33
N MET A 100 -0.68 -13.15 25.51
CA MET A 100 -1.46 -12.05 26.05
C MET A 100 -1.44 -12.09 27.57
N ASP A 101 -1.04 -11.00 28.19
CA ASP A 101 -1.12 -10.77 29.62
C ASP A 101 -1.74 -9.39 29.91
N GLU A 102 -1.54 -8.87 31.12
CA GLU A 102 -2.05 -7.56 31.54
C GLU A 102 -1.36 -6.39 30.82
N ASP A 103 -0.10 -6.56 30.45
CA ASP A 103 0.82 -5.51 30.01
C ASP A 103 1.01 -5.47 28.49
N ILE A 104 0.95 -6.63 27.82
CA ILE A 104 1.16 -6.77 26.38
C ILE A 104 0.19 -7.73 25.71
N VAL A 105 0.10 -7.58 24.39
CA VAL A 105 -0.44 -8.61 23.49
C VAL A 105 0.52 -8.79 22.32
N VAL A 106 0.84 -10.04 22.04
CA VAL A 106 1.69 -10.47 20.93
C VAL A 106 0.81 -11.23 19.95
N VAL A 107 0.86 -10.84 18.68
CA VAL A 107 0.03 -11.43 17.65
C VAL A 107 0.87 -11.91 16.46
N ASN A 108 0.38 -12.94 15.78
CA ASN A 108 0.82 -13.30 14.45
C ASN A 108 -0.06 -12.55 13.43
N LYS A 109 0.49 -11.49 12.87
CA LYS A 109 -0.17 -10.63 11.89
C LYS A 109 -0.19 -11.32 10.52
N PRO A 110 -1.37 -11.53 9.89
CA PRO A 110 -1.44 -11.95 8.48
C PRO A 110 -0.86 -10.90 7.52
N ALA A 111 -0.44 -11.34 6.34
CA ALA A 111 -0.08 -10.42 5.24
C ALA A 111 -1.32 -9.60 4.81
N SER A 112 -1.13 -8.56 3.98
CA SER A 112 -2.13 -7.60 3.50
C SER A 112 -2.74 -6.59 4.49
N ILE A 113 -2.74 -6.86 5.80
CA ILE A 113 -3.41 -6.00 6.80
C ILE A 113 -2.43 -4.96 7.37
N PRO A 114 -2.65 -3.64 7.26
CA PRO A 114 -1.82 -2.64 7.94
C PRO A 114 -1.95 -2.69 9.48
N VAL A 115 -0.89 -2.30 10.18
CA VAL A 115 -0.86 -2.31 11.65
C VAL A 115 -1.87 -1.33 12.27
N HIS A 116 -1.87 -0.08 11.79
CA HIS A 116 -2.66 1.04 12.32
C HIS A 116 -3.29 1.82 11.16
N PRO A 117 -4.31 2.67 11.40
CA PRO A 117 -4.92 3.50 10.36
C PRO A 117 -3.90 4.31 9.60
N CYS A 118 -3.84 4.10 8.29
CA CYS A 118 -2.96 4.82 7.38
C CYS A 118 -3.52 4.79 5.95
N GLY A 119 -3.36 5.89 5.23
CA GLY A 119 -3.91 6.03 3.87
C GLY A 119 -5.38 5.63 3.80
N ARG A 120 -5.68 4.64 2.94
CA ARG A 120 -7.03 4.11 2.71
C ARG A 120 -7.53 3.15 3.78
N TYR A 121 -6.70 2.75 4.74
CA TYR A 121 -7.07 1.74 5.75
C TYR A 121 -7.40 2.39 7.11
N ARG A 122 -8.51 1.97 7.70
CA ARG A 122 -8.90 2.30 9.08
C ARG A 122 -9.50 1.08 9.76
N HIS A 123 -10.64 0.59 9.29
CA HIS A 123 -11.30 -0.61 9.81
C HIS A 123 -10.59 -1.90 9.39
N ASN A 124 -9.92 -1.91 8.25
CA ASN A 124 -9.02 -2.96 7.80
C ASN A 124 -7.60 -2.76 8.35
N THR A 125 -7.47 -2.68 9.68
CA THR A 125 -6.16 -2.60 10.35
C THR A 125 -6.12 -3.51 11.56
N VAL A 126 -4.92 -3.98 11.94
CA VAL A 126 -4.73 -4.90 13.08
C VAL A 126 -5.36 -4.33 14.34
N VAL A 127 -5.07 -3.06 14.67
CA VAL A 127 -5.62 -2.44 15.89
C VAL A 127 -7.16 -2.37 15.89
N PHE A 128 -7.80 -2.10 14.75
CA PHE A 128 -9.26 -2.06 14.67
C PHE A 128 -9.88 -3.46 14.72
N ILE A 129 -9.24 -4.44 14.07
CA ILE A 129 -9.68 -5.84 14.08
C ILE A 129 -9.61 -6.37 15.52
N LEU A 130 -8.45 -6.23 16.20
CA LEU A 130 -8.28 -6.68 17.59
C LEU A 130 -9.23 -5.97 18.57
N ALA A 131 -9.47 -4.66 18.38
CA ALA A 131 -10.43 -3.92 19.20
C ALA A 131 -11.87 -4.45 19.03
N LYS A 132 -12.23 -4.95 17.85
CA LYS A 132 -13.56 -5.49 17.55
C LYS A 132 -13.70 -6.97 17.94
N SER A 133 -12.72 -7.81 17.63
CA SER A 133 -12.79 -9.25 17.86
C SER A 133 -12.43 -9.66 19.29
N HIS A 134 -11.55 -8.91 19.96
CA HIS A 134 -11.04 -9.27 21.30
C HIS A 134 -11.25 -8.17 22.36
N ASN A 135 -12.00 -7.10 22.03
CA ASN A 135 -12.19 -5.92 22.90
C ASN A 135 -10.86 -5.29 23.38
N LEU A 136 -9.78 -5.48 22.62
CA LEU A 136 -8.45 -4.92 22.91
C LEU A 136 -8.37 -3.48 22.41
N LYS A 137 -8.85 -2.55 23.23
CA LYS A 137 -8.85 -1.10 22.94
C LYS A 137 -7.56 -0.45 23.44
N ASN A 138 -7.22 0.70 22.85
CA ASN A 138 -6.09 1.55 23.28
C ASN A 138 -4.72 0.85 23.26
N LEU A 139 -4.55 -0.12 22.35
CA LEU A 139 -3.25 -0.77 22.12
C LEU A 139 -2.21 0.25 21.65
N ARG A 140 -1.04 0.23 22.27
CA ARG A 140 0.11 1.06 21.92
C ARG A 140 1.03 0.30 20.98
N THR A 141 1.31 0.90 19.84
CA THR A 141 2.16 0.30 18.81
C THR A 141 3.62 0.49 19.18
N ILE A 142 4.30 -0.59 19.58
CA ILE A 142 5.72 -0.58 19.97
C ILE A 142 6.63 -0.57 18.73
N HIS A 143 6.22 -1.32 17.70
CA HIS A 143 6.88 -1.36 16.40
C HIS A 143 5.85 -1.66 15.31
N ARG A 144 6.29 -1.62 14.05
CA ARG A 144 5.42 -1.82 12.90
C ARG A 144 6.00 -2.87 11.97
N LEU A 145 5.12 -3.57 11.27
CA LEU A 145 5.45 -4.36 10.09
C LEU A 145 4.80 -3.70 8.87
N ASP A 146 5.42 -3.85 7.70
CA ASP A 146 4.82 -3.42 6.44
C ASP A 146 3.47 -4.13 6.22
N ARG A 147 2.60 -3.53 5.42
CA ARG A 147 1.26 -4.08 5.13
C ARG A 147 1.32 -5.55 4.69
N LEU A 148 2.20 -5.86 3.74
CA LEU A 148 2.36 -7.21 3.19
C LEU A 148 3.25 -8.13 4.02
N THR A 149 4.02 -7.61 4.97
CA THR A 149 4.85 -8.44 5.85
C THR A 149 3.95 -9.12 6.89
N SER A 150 4.10 -10.43 7.02
CA SER A 150 3.39 -11.23 8.04
C SER A 150 4.27 -11.45 9.28
N GLY A 151 3.69 -11.97 10.35
CA GLY A 151 4.43 -12.45 11.52
C GLY A 151 4.25 -11.62 12.78
N LEU A 152 5.22 -11.78 13.68
CA LEU A 152 5.18 -11.34 15.05
C LEU A 152 5.03 -9.82 15.19
N LEU A 153 4.01 -9.38 15.92
CA LEU A 153 3.74 -7.98 16.22
C LEU A 153 3.36 -7.83 17.69
N ILE A 154 4.04 -6.92 18.39
CA ILE A 154 3.85 -6.68 19.82
C ILE A 154 3.16 -5.33 20.04
N PHE A 155 2.10 -5.34 20.84
CA PHE A 155 1.43 -4.13 21.32
C PHE A 155 1.49 -4.04 22.83
N GLY A 156 1.70 -2.83 23.35
CA GLY A 156 1.56 -2.55 24.77
C GLY A 156 0.10 -2.29 25.12
N ARG A 157 -0.41 -3.00 26.13
CA ARG A 157 -1.71 -2.73 26.75
C ARG A 157 -1.58 -1.60 27.78
N THR A 158 -0.44 -1.52 28.46
CA THR A 158 -0.09 -0.41 29.37
C THR A 158 0.90 0.55 28.73
N SER A 159 0.89 1.82 29.16
CA SER A 159 1.87 2.82 28.70
C SER A 159 3.29 2.54 29.17
N THR A 160 3.40 2.00 30.39
CA THR A 160 4.68 1.70 31.03
C THR A 160 5.41 0.63 30.24
N LYS A 161 4.78 -0.53 30.00
CA LYS A 161 5.41 -1.62 29.25
C LYS A 161 5.65 -1.27 27.78
N ALA A 162 4.75 -0.51 27.15
CA ALA A 162 4.98 0.00 25.79
C ALA A 162 6.28 0.81 25.68
N ARG A 163 6.48 1.77 26.61
CA ARG A 163 7.66 2.64 26.64
C ARG A 163 8.94 1.85 26.92
N GLU A 164 8.87 0.86 27.81
CA GLU A 164 9.98 -0.04 28.12
C GLU A 164 10.42 -0.82 26.87
N LEU A 165 9.48 -1.46 26.17
CA LEU A 165 9.78 -2.24 24.96
C LEU A 165 10.26 -1.36 23.81
N GLU A 166 9.69 -0.16 23.64
CA GLU A 166 10.21 0.84 22.69
C GLU A 166 11.67 1.22 22.99
N GLN A 167 12.03 1.34 24.27
CA GLN A 167 13.39 1.64 24.69
C GLN A 167 14.34 0.47 24.41
N GLN A 168 13.92 -0.78 24.67
CA GLN A 168 14.71 -1.98 24.31
C GLN A 168 15.00 -2.01 22.80
N ILE A 169 14.00 -1.71 21.95
CA ILE A 169 14.18 -1.64 20.49
C ILE A 169 15.12 -0.49 20.11
N ARG A 170 14.93 0.71 20.68
CA ARG A 170 15.77 1.89 20.40
C ARG A 170 17.24 1.64 20.76
N ASN A 171 17.47 0.94 21.87
CA ASN A 171 18.79 0.58 22.37
C ASN A 171 19.38 -0.66 21.69
N ARG A 172 18.71 -1.22 20.67
CA ARG A 172 19.14 -2.42 19.93
C ARG A 172 19.32 -3.66 20.82
N GLN A 173 18.55 -3.76 21.90
CA GLN A 173 18.55 -4.90 22.82
C GLN A 173 17.62 -6.02 22.35
N VAL A 174 16.86 -5.80 21.26
CA VAL A 174 15.94 -6.78 20.69
C VAL A 174 16.55 -7.42 19.45
N GLN A 175 16.78 -8.72 19.52
CA GLN A 175 17.15 -9.55 18.38
C GLN A 175 15.90 -9.87 17.56
N LYS A 176 15.99 -9.72 16.24
CA LYS A 176 14.88 -9.97 15.32
C LYS A 176 15.31 -10.96 14.26
N GLU A 177 14.49 -11.97 14.05
CA GLU A 177 14.68 -12.97 13.01
C GLU A 177 13.47 -13.00 12.10
N TYR A 178 13.75 -12.95 10.80
CA TYR A 178 12.76 -13.02 9.74
C TYR A 178 13.09 -14.19 8.82
N VAL A 179 12.07 -14.73 8.18
CA VAL A 179 12.24 -15.69 7.08
C VAL A 179 11.66 -15.08 5.83
N CYS A 180 12.30 -15.27 4.69
CA CYS A 180 11.77 -14.88 3.39
C CYS A 180 12.05 -15.90 2.29
N ARG A 181 11.21 -15.90 1.26
CA ARG A 181 11.46 -16.60 -0.01
C ARG A 181 12.00 -15.60 -1.03
N VAL A 182 13.16 -15.87 -1.61
CA VAL A 182 13.82 -15.01 -2.59
C VAL A 182 13.98 -15.71 -3.94
N GLU A 183 13.99 -14.94 -5.02
CA GLU A 183 14.30 -15.46 -6.35
C GLU A 183 15.75 -15.94 -6.42
N GLY A 184 15.98 -17.07 -7.10
CA GLY A 184 17.30 -17.62 -7.34
C GLY A 184 17.91 -18.38 -6.17
N ARG A 185 19.11 -18.89 -6.43
CA ARG A 185 19.91 -19.66 -5.46
C ARG A 185 20.77 -18.73 -4.62
N PHE A 186 20.32 -18.43 -3.41
CA PHE A 186 21.05 -17.61 -2.45
C PHE A 186 22.36 -18.33 -2.03
N PRO A 187 23.49 -17.62 -1.88
CA PRO A 187 24.76 -18.27 -1.55
C PRO A 187 24.72 -19.04 -0.22
N ASP A 188 25.59 -20.05 -0.12
CA ASP A 188 25.82 -20.78 1.13
C ASP A 188 26.60 -19.95 2.15
N GLY A 189 26.43 -20.30 3.42
CA GLY A 189 27.08 -19.59 4.54
C GLY A 189 26.31 -18.35 5.00
N ILE A 190 26.97 -17.55 5.83
CA ILE A 190 26.42 -16.29 6.35
C ILE A 190 26.89 -15.16 5.43
N ILE A 191 25.95 -14.47 4.80
CA ILE A 191 26.19 -13.30 3.97
C ILE A 191 25.82 -12.06 4.77
N GLU A 192 26.71 -11.08 4.83
CA GLU A 192 26.51 -9.82 5.53
C GLU A 192 26.35 -8.67 4.53
N CYS A 193 25.30 -7.87 4.67
CA CYS A 193 25.09 -6.64 3.90
C CYS A 193 25.08 -5.43 4.84
N ASN A 194 26.02 -4.51 4.62
CA ASN A 194 26.24 -3.29 5.41
C ASN A 194 25.91 -2.01 4.63
N GLU A 195 25.19 -2.16 3.51
CA GLU A 195 24.93 -1.04 2.62
C GLU A 195 23.96 -0.02 3.25
N PRO A 196 24.31 1.29 3.26
CA PRO A 196 23.45 2.33 3.80
C PRO A 196 22.19 2.53 2.95
N ILE A 197 21.06 2.77 3.62
CA ILE A 197 19.75 2.93 2.96
C ILE A 197 19.24 4.36 3.06
N GLN A 198 18.90 4.95 1.92
CA GLN A 198 18.25 6.25 1.80
C GLN A 198 16.78 6.07 1.40
N VAL A 199 15.91 6.90 1.98
CA VAL A 199 14.53 7.05 1.49
C VAL A 199 14.55 8.05 0.34
N VAL A 200 14.25 7.60 -0.87
CA VAL A 200 14.23 8.45 -2.07
C VAL A 200 12.88 9.12 -2.28
N SER A 201 11.80 8.48 -1.82
CA SER A 201 10.47 9.09 -1.84
C SER A 201 9.67 8.67 -0.62
N TYR A 202 9.44 9.64 0.27
CA TYR A 202 8.51 9.46 1.39
C TYR A 202 7.05 9.37 0.91
N LYS A 203 6.72 9.88 -0.29
CA LYS A 203 5.36 9.85 -0.86
C LYS A 203 4.92 8.42 -1.14
N ILE A 204 5.77 7.64 -1.80
CA ILE A 204 5.49 6.25 -2.18
C ILE A 204 6.24 5.20 -1.32
N GLY A 205 7.03 5.66 -0.34
CA GLY A 205 7.76 4.78 0.58
C GLY A 205 8.90 4.02 -0.08
N VAL A 206 9.58 4.63 -1.06
CA VAL A 206 10.68 3.98 -1.79
C VAL A 206 12.01 4.27 -1.11
N CYS A 207 12.80 3.21 -0.96
CA CYS A 207 14.14 3.21 -0.41
C CYS A 207 15.12 2.63 -1.42
N ARG A 208 16.39 3.05 -1.38
CA ARG A 208 17.48 2.40 -2.13
C ARG A 208 18.77 2.39 -1.32
N VAL A 209 19.70 1.54 -1.73
CA VAL A 209 21.09 1.66 -1.30
C VAL A 209 21.68 2.95 -1.88
N SER A 210 22.30 3.74 -1.01
CA SER A 210 22.89 5.02 -1.38
C SER A 210 23.95 5.40 -0.36
N PRO A 211 25.13 5.92 -0.76
CA PRO A 211 26.13 6.44 0.17
C PRO A 211 25.61 7.54 1.08
N ASN A 212 24.56 8.26 0.68
CA ASN A 212 23.88 9.30 1.47
C ASN A 212 22.82 8.72 2.42
N GLY A 213 22.70 7.40 2.47
CA GLY A 213 21.76 6.67 3.31
C GLY A 213 22.18 6.62 4.76
N LYS A 214 21.31 6.04 5.59
CA LYS A 214 21.63 5.75 6.99
C LYS A 214 22.22 4.36 7.08
N ASP A 215 23.31 4.22 7.84
CA ASP A 215 23.93 2.93 8.08
C ASP A 215 22.93 1.91 8.63
N CYS A 216 23.02 0.71 8.07
CA CYS A 216 22.26 -0.44 8.46
C CYS A 216 22.97 -1.74 8.10
N LYS A 217 22.69 -2.78 8.88
CA LYS A 217 23.33 -4.09 8.76
C LYS A 217 22.31 -5.20 8.87
N THR A 218 22.40 -6.17 7.98
CA THR A 218 21.59 -7.39 7.99
C THR A 218 22.47 -8.59 7.66
N THR A 219 22.35 -9.68 8.43
CA THR A 219 22.94 -10.96 8.07
C THR A 219 21.88 -11.87 7.46
N PHE A 220 22.26 -12.62 6.44
CA PHE A 220 21.42 -13.54 5.69
C PHE A 220 22.04 -14.92 5.70
N GLN A 221 21.22 -15.95 5.80
CA GLN A 221 21.66 -17.34 5.68
C GLN A 221 20.59 -18.14 4.95
N ARG A 222 20.96 -18.85 3.88
CA ARG A 222 20.06 -19.80 3.24
C ARG A 222 19.79 -20.96 4.18
N ILE A 223 18.52 -21.28 4.41
CA ILE A 223 18.08 -22.38 5.29
C ILE A 223 17.35 -23.50 4.53
N SER A 224 16.81 -23.20 3.34
CA SER A 224 16.20 -24.18 2.44
C SER A 224 16.17 -23.66 1.00
N GLU A 225 15.79 -24.53 0.07
CA GLU A 225 15.42 -24.21 -1.31
C GLU A 225 13.98 -24.72 -1.58
N VAL A 226 13.27 -24.05 -2.49
CA VAL A 226 11.93 -24.44 -2.99
C VAL A 226 11.86 -24.08 -4.47
N GLY A 227 12.01 -25.07 -5.36
CA GLY A 227 12.18 -24.84 -6.80
C GLY A 227 13.40 -23.96 -7.07
N ASP A 228 13.26 -22.97 -7.96
CA ASP A 228 14.30 -21.99 -8.27
C ASP A 228 14.43 -20.85 -7.24
N CYS A 229 13.82 -20.99 -6.07
CA CYS A 229 13.85 -20.00 -4.99
C CYS A 229 14.62 -20.52 -3.77
N SER A 230 15.12 -19.58 -2.97
CA SER A 230 15.75 -19.89 -1.68
C SER A 230 14.89 -19.40 -0.51
N ILE A 231 14.87 -20.17 0.58
CA ILE A 231 14.37 -19.70 1.88
C ILE A 231 15.55 -19.19 2.68
N VAL A 232 15.47 -17.94 3.13
CA VAL A 232 16.57 -17.21 3.76
C VAL A 232 16.14 -16.74 5.15
N LEU A 233 16.97 -17.02 6.15
CA LEU A 233 16.89 -16.44 7.48
C LEU A 233 17.60 -15.08 7.47
N CYS A 234 16.89 -14.04 7.88
CA CYS A 234 17.36 -12.67 7.90
C CYS A 234 17.41 -12.16 9.34
N LYS A 235 18.56 -11.63 9.77
CA LYS A 235 18.72 -11.02 11.10
C LYS A 235 19.17 -9.56 10.94
N PRO A 236 18.24 -8.60 10.90
CA PRO A 236 18.59 -7.18 10.83
C PRO A 236 19.06 -6.68 12.20
N LEU A 237 20.25 -6.06 12.24
CA LEU A 237 20.78 -5.42 13.45
C LEU A 237 20.17 -4.02 13.68
N THR A 238 19.65 -3.42 12.62
CA THR A 238 18.99 -2.10 12.60
C THR A 238 17.55 -2.22 12.11
N GLY A 239 16.76 -1.14 12.16
CA GLY A 239 15.37 -1.13 11.70
C GLY A 239 15.07 0.01 10.73
N ARG A 240 15.71 0.03 9.56
CA ARG A 240 15.39 1.01 8.50
C ARG A 240 14.14 0.58 7.72
N MET A 241 13.46 1.54 7.11
CA MET A 241 12.30 1.27 6.26
C MET A 241 12.69 0.33 5.13
N HIS A 242 11.96 -0.78 4.99
CA HIS A 242 12.19 -1.81 3.97
C HIS A 242 13.59 -2.43 3.95
N GLN A 243 14.34 -2.40 5.08
CA GLN A 243 15.76 -2.80 5.13
C GLN A 243 16.05 -4.17 4.51
N ILE A 244 15.34 -5.22 4.95
CA ILE A 244 15.53 -6.59 4.43
C ILE A 244 15.26 -6.64 2.92
N ARG A 245 14.18 -5.99 2.47
CA ARG A 245 13.72 -5.98 1.07
C ARG A 245 14.76 -5.34 0.15
N VAL A 246 15.26 -4.16 0.53
CA VAL A 246 16.26 -3.40 -0.23
C VAL A 246 17.63 -4.10 -0.21
N HIS A 247 18.07 -4.64 0.92
CA HIS A 247 19.33 -5.39 1.00
C HIS A 247 19.30 -6.64 0.12
N LEU A 248 18.21 -7.40 0.14
CA LEU A 248 18.05 -8.59 -0.71
C LEU A 248 17.97 -8.23 -2.20
N GLN A 249 17.26 -7.16 -2.57
CA GLN A 249 17.27 -6.61 -3.92
C GLN A 249 18.69 -6.23 -4.36
N TYR A 250 19.42 -5.48 -3.53
CA TYR A 250 20.79 -5.07 -3.80
C TYR A 250 21.73 -6.26 -4.01
N LEU A 251 21.58 -7.33 -3.22
CA LEU A 251 22.34 -8.56 -3.38
C LEU A 251 21.97 -9.34 -4.67
N GLY A 252 20.86 -8.99 -5.32
CA GLY A 252 20.37 -9.64 -6.54
C GLY A 252 19.37 -10.77 -6.29
N TYR A 253 18.81 -10.85 -5.08
CA TYR A 253 17.88 -11.90 -4.66
C TYR A 253 16.60 -11.27 -4.09
N PRO A 254 15.82 -10.51 -4.89
CA PRO A 254 14.63 -9.84 -4.40
C PRO A 254 13.61 -10.84 -3.83
N ILE A 255 12.82 -10.38 -2.85
CA ILE A 255 11.79 -11.21 -2.22
C ILE A 255 10.70 -11.53 -3.25
N VAL A 256 10.28 -12.79 -3.30
CA VAL A 256 9.19 -13.23 -4.17
C VAL A 256 7.89 -12.48 -3.80
N ASN A 257 7.14 -12.04 -4.80
CA ASN A 257 5.93 -11.21 -4.65
C ASN A 257 6.13 -9.89 -3.90
N ASP A 258 7.35 -9.35 -3.83
CA ASP A 258 7.53 -7.97 -3.40
C ASP A 258 7.07 -7.01 -4.52
N PRO A 259 5.92 -6.33 -4.38
CA PRO A 259 5.34 -5.52 -5.47
C PRO A 259 6.15 -4.27 -5.77
N LEU A 260 7.12 -3.92 -4.91
CA LEU A 260 7.92 -2.73 -5.08
C LEU A 260 9.31 -3.09 -5.59
N TYR A 261 10.03 -3.98 -4.91
CA TYR A 261 11.46 -4.19 -5.17
C TYR A 261 11.74 -5.36 -6.12
N ASN A 262 10.77 -6.22 -6.39
CA ASN A 262 10.91 -7.30 -7.37
C ASN A 262 10.27 -6.91 -8.70
N HIS A 263 10.81 -5.88 -9.35
CA HIS A 263 10.26 -5.36 -10.60
C HIS A 263 11.36 -4.84 -11.54
N GLU A 264 11.19 -5.07 -12.83
CA GLU A 264 12.07 -4.59 -13.90
C GLU A 264 12.15 -3.06 -14.06
N VAL A 265 11.36 -2.30 -13.30
CA VAL A 265 11.42 -0.84 -13.28
C VAL A 265 12.78 -0.37 -12.76
N PHE A 266 13.43 -1.19 -11.92
CA PHE A 266 14.81 -1.04 -11.48
C PHE A 266 15.85 -1.53 -12.51
N GLY A 267 15.44 -1.82 -13.75
CA GLY A 267 16.33 -2.37 -14.79
C GLY A 267 16.32 -3.90 -14.85
N PRO A 268 17.06 -4.50 -15.82
CA PRO A 268 17.03 -5.94 -16.09
C PRO A 268 17.58 -6.80 -14.93
N LEU A 269 18.43 -6.22 -14.09
CA LEU A 269 18.96 -6.87 -12.88
C LEU A 269 18.16 -6.53 -11.62
N LYS A 270 16.98 -5.91 -11.77
CA LYS A 270 16.04 -5.58 -10.70
C LYS A 270 16.68 -4.86 -9.49
N GLY A 271 17.65 -3.95 -9.70
CA GLY A 271 18.28 -3.20 -8.61
C GLY A 271 19.55 -3.83 -8.01
N ARG A 272 20.05 -4.95 -8.55
CA ARG A 272 21.29 -5.59 -8.08
C ARG A 272 22.46 -4.61 -8.11
N GLY A 273 23.25 -4.56 -7.03
CA GLY A 273 24.37 -3.62 -6.89
C GLY A 273 23.95 -2.15 -6.81
N GLY A 274 22.65 -1.86 -6.69
CA GLY A 274 22.12 -0.49 -6.75
C GLY A 274 21.93 0.03 -8.18
N ASP A 275 22.09 -0.82 -9.20
CA ASP A 275 21.85 -0.46 -10.59
C ASP A 275 20.35 -0.33 -10.87
N ILE A 276 19.90 0.88 -11.22
CA ILE A 276 18.51 1.20 -11.58
C ILE A 276 18.29 1.29 -13.11
N GLY A 277 19.26 0.81 -13.90
CA GLY A 277 19.23 0.81 -15.36
C GLY A 277 19.41 2.22 -15.93
N GLY A 278 20.33 3.00 -15.38
CA GLY A 278 20.68 4.36 -15.85
C GLY A 278 19.63 5.45 -15.61
N LYS A 279 18.57 5.17 -14.85
CA LYS A 279 17.50 6.14 -14.53
C LYS A 279 17.94 7.13 -13.45
N SER A 280 17.37 8.33 -13.44
CA SER A 280 17.41 9.21 -12.27
C SER A 280 16.40 8.76 -11.21
N ASP A 281 16.57 9.23 -9.96
CA ASP A 281 15.62 8.96 -8.87
C ASP A 281 14.20 9.43 -9.25
N ASP A 282 14.07 10.61 -9.88
CA ASP A 282 12.77 11.15 -10.32
C ASP A 282 12.12 10.30 -11.40
N GLN A 283 12.90 9.80 -12.37
CA GLN A 283 12.41 8.90 -13.41
C GLN A 283 11.91 7.58 -12.82
N LEU A 284 12.69 7.00 -11.89
CA LEU A 284 12.30 5.78 -11.19
C LEU A 284 11.00 5.98 -10.40
N ILE A 285 10.90 7.07 -9.64
CA ILE A 285 9.70 7.41 -8.85
C ILE A 285 8.48 7.58 -9.76
N ASN A 286 8.62 8.31 -10.87
CA ASN A 286 7.52 8.52 -11.81
C ASN A 286 7.07 7.21 -12.48
N ASN A 287 8.00 6.34 -12.84
CA ASN A 287 7.67 5.03 -13.42
C ASN A 287 6.96 4.14 -12.40
N LEU A 288 7.44 4.13 -11.14
CA LEU A 288 6.79 3.40 -10.05
C LEU A 288 5.36 3.90 -9.83
N ILE A 289 5.13 5.21 -9.83
CA ILE A 289 3.77 5.77 -9.71
C ILE A 289 2.88 5.29 -10.85
N LYS A 290 3.36 5.34 -12.10
CA LYS A 290 2.59 4.90 -13.28
C LYS A 290 2.21 3.42 -13.23
N ILE A 291 3.17 2.54 -12.93
CA ILE A 291 2.92 1.10 -12.76
C ILE A 291 1.85 0.89 -11.69
N HIS A 292 2.00 1.60 -10.59
CA HIS A 292 1.14 1.45 -9.45
C HIS A 292 -0.31 1.92 -9.69
N ASN A 293 -0.49 2.97 -10.48
CA ASN A 293 -1.80 3.43 -10.94
C ASN A 293 -2.40 2.45 -11.96
N ALA A 294 -1.59 1.91 -12.88
CA ALA A 294 -2.03 0.91 -13.84
C ALA A 294 -2.45 -0.42 -13.17
N GLU A 295 -1.77 -0.81 -12.09
CA GLU A 295 -2.08 -2.02 -11.31
C GLU A 295 -3.18 -1.81 -10.24
N ASN A 296 -3.56 -0.55 -10.00
CA ASN A 296 -4.60 -0.07 -9.07
C ASN A 296 -4.41 -0.52 -7.61
N TRP A 297 -3.23 -0.30 -7.01
CA TRP A 297 -2.95 -0.65 -5.61
C TRP A 297 -2.86 0.53 -4.61
N LEU A 298 -2.73 1.78 -5.09
CA LEU A 298 -2.75 3.06 -4.36
C LEU A 298 -3.27 4.05 -5.39
N GLY A 299 -4.50 4.51 -5.22
CA GLY A 299 -5.02 5.59 -6.06
C GLY A 299 -4.45 6.91 -5.57
N MET A 300 -3.50 7.47 -6.31
CA MET A 300 -3.22 8.91 -6.31
C MET A 300 -2.57 9.31 -7.66
N GLU A 301 -3.37 9.86 -8.57
CA GLU A 301 -2.86 10.78 -9.61
C GLU A 301 -3.34 12.20 -9.33
N GLU A 302 -2.41 13.15 -9.34
CA GLU A 302 -2.70 14.56 -9.52
C GLU A 302 -2.27 14.97 -10.93
N GLY A 303 -3.23 15.52 -11.69
CA GLY A 303 -3.05 16.66 -12.58
C GLY A 303 -2.25 16.47 -13.87
N GLY A 304 -2.95 16.12 -14.97
CA GLY A 304 -2.47 16.48 -16.31
C GLY A 304 -3.02 15.66 -17.48
N ILE A 305 -4.06 16.20 -18.11
CA ILE A 305 -4.49 15.95 -19.51
C ILE A 305 -5.19 14.59 -19.75
N LEU A 306 -6.52 14.67 -19.89
CA LEU A 306 -7.34 13.69 -20.61
C LEU A 306 -6.62 13.25 -21.90
N PRO A 307 -6.61 11.96 -22.29
CA PRO A 307 -6.36 11.66 -23.69
C PRO A 307 -7.54 12.22 -24.48
N ILE A 308 -7.38 13.46 -24.95
CA ILE A 308 -8.03 13.93 -26.15
C ILE A 308 -7.67 12.89 -27.20
N ALA A 309 -8.67 12.19 -27.72
CA ALA A 309 -8.54 11.36 -28.91
C ALA A 309 -7.80 12.20 -29.95
N ASN A 310 -6.53 11.90 -30.18
CA ASN A 310 -5.78 12.71 -31.13
C ASN A 310 -6.27 12.33 -32.53
N PRO A 311 -6.77 13.31 -33.29
CA PRO A 311 -7.32 13.07 -34.60
C PRO A 311 -6.20 12.60 -35.53
N ILE A 312 -6.51 11.54 -36.28
CA ILE A 312 -5.69 11.04 -37.38
C ILE A 312 -5.40 12.21 -38.33
N LYS A 313 -4.17 12.71 -38.35
CA LYS A 313 -3.68 13.55 -39.44
C LYS A 313 -3.29 12.62 -40.58
N CYS A 314 -4.25 12.33 -41.45
CA CYS A 314 -3.95 11.84 -42.79
C CYS A 314 -3.34 12.99 -43.60
N GLU A 315 -2.16 12.75 -44.15
CA GLU A 315 -1.54 13.61 -45.15
C GLU A 315 -2.41 13.62 -46.42
N VAL A 316 -2.98 14.78 -46.74
CA VAL A 316 -3.65 14.99 -48.03
C VAL A 316 -2.62 15.57 -49.00
N LYS A 317 -2.23 14.77 -49.99
CA LYS A 317 -1.73 15.30 -51.27
C LYS A 317 -2.94 15.64 -52.15
N ASN A 318 -2.98 16.89 -52.58
CA ASN A 318 -3.98 17.49 -53.46
C ASN A 318 -4.21 16.68 -54.75
N SER A 319 -5.48 16.48 -55.08
CA SER A 319 -5.99 16.79 -56.43
C SER A 319 -7.51 16.94 -56.39
N ARG A 320 -7.97 17.94 -57.14
CA ARG A 320 -9.34 18.44 -57.27
C ARG A 320 -10.25 17.41 -57.94
N GLU A 321 -11.52 17.38 -57.56
CA GLU A 321 -12.70 17.71 -58.39
C GLU A 321 -14.01 17.27 -57.73
N ASN A 322 -15.09 17.96 -58.11
CA ASN A 322 -16.44 17.94 -57.55
C ASN A 322 -17.13 16.58 -57.71
N GLU A 323 -18.03 16.21 -56.79
CA GLU A 323 -19.46 15.98 -57.05
C GLU A 323 -20.21 15.39 -55.84
N SER A 324 -21.52 15.36 -55.97
CA SER A 324 -22.61 15.49 -55.00
C SER A 324 -22.84 14.38 -53.97
N LEU A 325 -23.44 14.83 -52.86
CA LEU A 325 -24.27 14.09 -51.91
C LEU A 325 -25.24 13.09 -52.58
N THR A 326 -25.14 11.81 -52.19
CA THR A 326 -26.22 10.92 -51.68
C THR A 326 -25.80 9.46 -51.87
N GLU A 327 -25.08 8.85 -50.90
CA GLU A 327 -24.97 7.37 -50.79
C GLU A 327 -24.23 6.82 -49.53
N ILE A 328 -24.10 7.58 -48.43
CA ILE A 328 -23.28 7.15 -47.27
C ILE A 328 -24.07 6.49 -46.12
N GLU A 329 -25.41 6.45 -46.16
CA GLU A 329 -26.19 5.86 -45.06
C GLU A 329 -26.33 4.31 -45.12
N ALA A 330 -25.75 3.64 -46.12
CA ALA A 330 -25.87 2.18 -46.25
C ALA A 330 -24.58 1.38 -45.91
N GLN A 331 -23.47 2.04 -45.56
CA GLN A 331 -22.19 1.35 -45.27
C GLN A 331 -21.74 1.43 -43.80
N GLN A 332 -22.39 2.22 -42.94
CA GLN A 332 -22.10 2.24 -41.49
C GLN A 332 -22.66 1.04 -40.71
N THR A 333 -23.54 0.23 -41.32
CA THR A 333 -24.15 -0.96 -40.69
C THR A 333 -23.37 -2.25 -40.91
N LYS A 334 -22.28 -2.24 -41.70
CA LYS A 334 -21.50 -3.44 -42.04
C LYS A 334 -20.06 -3.46 -41.50
N LEU A 335 -19.64 -2.41 -40.77
CA LEU A 335 -18.36 -2.36 -40.06
C LEU A 335 -18.50 -2.57 -38.53
N LYS A 336 -19.66 -3.08 -38.10
CA LYS A 336 -19.99 -3.40 -36.70
C LYS A 336 -19.96 -4.90 -36.40
N SER A 337 -19.48 -5.73 -37.33
CA SER A 337 -19.61 -7.19 -37.24
C SER A 337 -18.32 -7.98 -37.54
N THR A 338 -17.13 -7.39 -37.44
CA THR A 338 -15.89 -8.14 -37.78
C THR A 338 -14.68 -7.79 -36.92
N VAL A 339 -14.89 -7.49 -35.63
CA VAL A 339 -13.82 -7.56 -34.60
C VAL A 339 -14.36 -8.26 -33.34
N ASP A 340 -15.28 -9.21 -33.53
CA ASP A 340 -15.68 -10.18 -32.51
C ASP A 340 -15.03 -11.52 -32.83
N SER A 341 -13.72 -11.64 -32.62
CA SER A 341 -13.05 -12.93 -32.40
C SER A 341 -11.58 -12.72 -32.03
N ILE A 342 -11.24 -13.15 -30.81
CA ILE A 342 -9.91 -13.36 -30.18
C ILE A 342 -9.78 -12.52 -28.90
N THR A 343 -10.45 -12.99 -27.84
CA THR A 343 -10.01 -13.06 -26.42
C THR A 343 -11.24 -13.43 -25.59
N ASP A 344 -11.57 -14.71 -25.60
CA ASP A 344 -12.52 -15.28 -24.66
C ASP A 344 -11.82 -15.41 -23.29
N VAL A 345 -11.96 -14.35 -22.48
CA VAL A 345 -11.78 -14.39 -21.03
C VAL A 345 -13.05 -13.77 -20.47
N GLY A 346 -13.92 -14.61 -19.91
CA GLY A 346 -15.26 -14.24 -19.45
C GLY A 346 -15.29 -12.92 -18.69
N HIS A 347 -15.94 -11.92 -19.29
CA HIS A 347 -16.36 -10.71 -18.61
C HIS A 347 -17.66 -11.02 -17.85
N GLU A 348 -17.55 -11.56 -16.64
CA GLU A 348 -18.60 -11.35 -15.65
C GLU A 348 -18.56 -9.87 -15.25
N GLU A 349 -19.69 -9.16 -15.37
CA GLU A 349 -19.79 -7.82 -14.80
C GLU A 349 -19.49 -7.89 -13.29
N PRO A 350 -18.58 -7.06 -12.76
CA PRO A 350 -18.28 -7.09 -11.34
C PRO A 350 -19.55 -6.68 -10.56
N ILE A 351 -20.21 -7.68 -9.96
CA ILE A 351 -21.33 -7.46 -9.05
C ILE A 351 -20.79 -6.69 -7.85
N ASP A 352 -21.32 -5.48 -7.60
CA ASP A 352 -21.03 -4.74 -6.38
C ASP A 352 -21.34 -5.65 -5.19
N PRO A 353 -20.34 -6.03 -4.37
CA PRO A 353 -20.54 -6.99 -3.28
C PRO A 353 -21.38 -6.41 -2.14
N PHE A 354 -21.69 -5.12 -2.18
CA PHE A 354 -22.37 -4.41 -1.12
C PHE A 354 -23.88 -4.33 -1.37
N ASP A 355 -24.66 -4.59 -0.32
CA ASP A 355 -26.10 -4.37 -0.32
C ASP A 355 -26.40 -2.86 -0.52
N PRO A 356 -27.07 -2.47 -1.62
CA PRO A 356 -27.35 -1.06 -1.91
C PRO A 356 -28.11 -0.32 -0.82
N THR A 357 -28.86 -1.04 0.03
CA THR A 357 -29.62 -0.45 1.15
C THR A 357 -28.74 -0.02 2.32
N LYS A 358 -27.51 -0.56 2.39
CA LYS A 358 -26.53 -0.31 3.45
C LYS A 358 -25.35 0.55 2.98
N THR A 359 -25.11 0.56 1.68
CA THR A 359 -24.04 1.34 1.06
C THR A 359 -24.33 2.83 1.14
N THR A 360 -23.38 3.59 1.67
CA THR A 360 -23.42 5.04 1.56
C THR A 360 -22.81 5.47 0.22
N PHE A 361 -23.43 6.45 -0.44
CA PHE A 361 -23.01 6.97 -1.74
C PHE A 361 -22.76 8.47 -1.66
N ASP A 362 -21.73 8.94 -2.37
CA ASP A 362 -21.45 10.37 -2.56
C ASP A 362 -21.31 10.67 -4.06
N PRO A 363 -22.20 11.49 -4.65
CA PRO A 363 -22.18 11.79 -6.09
C PRO A 363 -20.93 12.53 -6.54
N PHE A 364 -20.14 13.08 -5.62
CA PHE A 364 -18.88 13.76 -5.91
C PHE A 364 -17.64 12.92 -5.59
N CYS A 365 -17.80 11.74 -4.98
CA CYS A 365 -16.71 10.81 -4.75
C CYS A 365 -16.36 10.09 -6.05
N HIS A 366 -15.09 10.17 -6.48
CA HIS A 366 -14.62 9.45 -7.65
C HIS A 366 -14.71 7.93 -7.47
N GLU A 367 -14.38 7.44 -6.28
CA GLU A 367 -14.38 6.00 -5.97
C GLU A 367 -15.80 5.38 -6.03
N CYS A 368 -16.85 6.16 -5.76
CA CYS A 368 -18.24 5.70 -5.94
C CYS A 368 -18.63 5.47 -7.41
N LYS A 369 -17.84 5.97 -8.36
CA LYS A 369 -18.12 5.90 -9.79
C LYS A 369 -17.21 4.91 -10.52
N VAL A 370 -16.31 4.26 -9.80
CA VAL A 370 -15.29 3.38 -10.36
C VAL A 370 -15.42 2.01 -9.72
N ASN A 371 -15.44 0.97 -10.57
CA ASN A 371 -15.38 -0.41 -10.12
C ASN A 371 -13.92 -0.86 -10.06
N TYR A 372 -13.40 -1.00 -8.84
CA TYR A 372 -12.07 -1.58 -8.62
C TYR A 372 -12.16 -3.11 -8.63
N ARG A 373 -11.18 -3.77 -9.27
CA ARG A 373 -11.02 -5.21 -9.12
C ARG A 373 -10.62 -5.57 -7.70
N ASP A 374 -11.07 -6.73 -7.23
CA ASP A 374 -10.55 -7.31 -6.01
C ASP A 374 -9.08 -7.73 -6.18
N PRO A 375 -8.26 -7.64 -5.11
CA PRO A 375 -6.90 -8.17 -5.14
C PRO A 375 -6.91 -9.70 -5.24
N ASN A 376 -6.02 -10.24 -6.07
CA ASN A 376 -5.80 -11.69 -6.15
C ASN A 376 -5.03 -12.21 -4.94
N ALA A 377 -4.97 -13.53 -4.75
CA ALA A 377 -4.21 -14.13 -3.64
C ALA A 377 -2.73 -13.68 -3.62
N LYS A 378 -2.08 -13.60 -4.78
CA LYS A 378 -0.69 -13.13 -4.93
C LYS A 378 -0.50 -11.67 -4.50
N ASP A 379 -1.56 -10.87 -4.60
CA ASP A 379 -1.55 -9.43 -4.30
C ASP A 379 -1.64 -9.16 -2.77
N LEU A 380 -2.01 -10.19 -2.01
CA LEU A 380 -2.18 -10.10 -0.57
C LEU A 380 -0.95 -10.58 0.21
N ILE A 381 0.03 -11.18 -0.47
CA ILE A 381 1.18 -11.81 0.16
C ILE A 381 2.50 -11.32 -0.43
N MET A 382 3.43 -10.97 0.45
CA MET A 382 4.86 -10.93 0.17
C MET A 382 5.50 -12.02 1.03
N TYR A 383 6.43 -12.79 0.46
CA TYR A 383 7.07 -13.90 1.17
C TYR A 383 8.14 -13.41 2.14
N LEU A 384 7.72 -12.64 3.14
CA LEU A 384 8.51 -12.12 4.25
C LEU A 384 7.70 -12.24 5.55
N HIS A 385 8.30 -12.90 6.54
CA HIS A 385 7.66 -13.21 7.81
C HIS A 385 8.57 -12.83 8.98
N ALA A 386 8.07 -12.02 9.90
CA ALA A 386 8.71 -11.75 11.19
C ALA A 386 8.54 -12.97 12.11
N TRP A 387 9.54 -13.81 12.20
CA TRP A 387 9.40 -15.14 12.80
C TRP A 387 9.61 -15.13 14.31
N LYS A 388 10.70 -14.52 14.77
CA LYS A 388 11.11 -14.60 16.19
C LYS A 388 11.75 -13.31 16.65
N TYR A 389 11.25 -12.76 17.76
CA TYR A 389 11.89 -11.64 18.46
C TYR A 389 12.28 -12.04 19.88
N LYS A 390 13.46 -11.62 20.31
CA LYS A 390 13.99 -11.85 21.65
C LYS A 390 14.52 -10.56 22.24
N GLY A 391 13.92 -10.12 23.35
CA GLY A 391 14.36 -8.97 24.14
C GLY A 391 15.20 -9.39 25.34
N VAL A 392 15.25 -8.52 26.35
CA VAL A 392 16.05 -8.73 27.57
C VAL A 392 15.44 -9.84 28.44
N ASP A 393 14.13 -9.81 28.63
CA ASP A 393 13.36 -10.62 29.58
C ASP A 393 12.20 -11.37 28.92
N TRP A 394 12.12 -11.36 27.59
CA TRP A 394 11.06 -12.00 26.81
C TRP A 394 11.58 -12.61 25.50
N ASP A 395 10.93 -13.68 25.05
CA ASP A 395 11.23 -14.38 23.79
C ASP A 395 9.91 -14.89 23.19
N TYR A 396 9.56 -14.41 22.00
CA TYR A 396 8.34 -14.83 21.30
C TYR A 396 8.67 -15.26 19.88
N LYS A 397 7.97 -16.30 19.42
CA LYS A 397 8.06 -16.82 18.06
C LYS A 397 6.68 -17.21 17.54
N THR A 398 6.52 -17.15 16.22
CA THR A 398 5.41 -17.76 15.50
C THR A 398 5.81 -19.15 14.98
N GLU A 399 4.84 -19.91 14.49
CA GLU A 399 5.12 -21.03 13.59
C GLU A 399 5.71 -20.50 12.28
N LEU A 400 6.51 -21.32 11.60
CA LEU A 400 6.96 -20.98 10.26
C LEU A 400 5.76 -21.00 9.31
N PRO A 401 5.65 -20.02 8.39
CA PRO A 401 4.59 -20.04 7.41
C PRO A 401 4.76 -21.23 6.46
N ASN A 402 3.65 -21.79 5.97
CA ASN A 402 3.64 -23.00 5.12
C ASN A 402 4.61 -22.92 3.94
N TRP A 403 4.75 -21.74 3.31
CA TRP A 403 5.66 -21.52 2.18
C TRP A 403 7.15 -21.60 2.54
N ALA A 404 7.51 -21.56 3.83
CA ALA A 404 8.87 -21.71 4.33
C ALA A 404 9.18 -23.13 4.83
N CYS A 405 8.16 -23.99 4.95
CA CYS A 405 8.31 -25.37 5.41
C CYS A 405 8.70 -26.28 4.24
N LYS A 406 9.68 -27.16 4.45
CA LYS A 406 10.19 -28.11 3.42
C LYS A 406 9.16 -29.15 2.95
N GLU A 407 8.04 -29.31 3.64
CA GLU A 407 7.14 -30.47 3.47
C GLU A 407 5.79 -30.16 2.77
N LEU A 408 5.58 -28.97 2.20
CA LEU A 408 4.36 -28.69 1.45
C LEU A 408 4.68 -28.40 -0.03
N ILE A 409 4.57 -29.49 -0.79
CA ILE A 409 4.64 -29.60 -2.24
C ILE A 409 3.37 -28.98 -2.84
N ASP A 410 3.62 -28.15 -3.87
CA ASP A 410 2.77 -27.77 -5.01
C ASP A 410 1.38 -27.15 -4.77
N TYR A 411 1.19 -25.93 -5.28
CA TYR A 411 -0.07 -25.18 -5.27
C TYR A 411 -0.79 -25.19 -6.63
N ASP A 412 -0.38 -26.02 -7.60
CA ASP A 412 -1.09 -26.20 -8.88
C ASP A 412 -2.38 -27.05 -8.76
N THR A 413 -3.02 -27.11 -7.57
CA THR A 413 -4.29 -27.83 -7.35
C THR A 413 -5.36 -27.06 -6.54
N LEU A 414 -5.35 -25.72 -6.56
CA LEU A 414 -6.49 -24.91 -6.06
C LEU A 414 -7.11 -24.01 -7.13
#